data_AF-A0A523B5R4-F1
#
_entry.id   AF-A0A523B5R4-F1
#
_cell.length_a   1.000
_cell.length_b   1.000
_cell.length_c   1.000
_cell.angle_alpha   90.00
_cell.angle_beta   90.00
_cell.angle_gamma   90.00
#
_symmetry.space_group_name_H-M   'P 1'
#
loop_
_entity.id
_entity.type
_entity.pdbx_description
1 polymer ?
#
loop_
_entity_poly.entity_id
_entity_poly.type
_entity_poly.pdbx_seq_one_letter_code
_entity_poly.pdbx_strand_id
1 'polypeptide(L)'
;MGAGRRINIKKNSQSNHWWSELLSEKILFFTPGPTYVHPRILRALSRPVEPHSYRGFIEKYKVTLQKLKALFKTEGEAFLFAGSGTLAQEVMIL
;
A
#
# COMPACT_ATOMS: atom_id res chain seq x y z
N MET A 1 8.27 2.62 -19.07
CA MET A 1 9.51 1.82 -19.22
C MET A 1 10.01 1.43 -17.83
N GLY A 2 9.84 0.17 -17.43
CA GLY A 2 10.28 -0.32 -16.13
C GLY A 2 10.19 -1.84 -16.11
N ALA A 3 11.28 -2.51 -16.48
CA ALA A 3 11.35 -3.96 -16.54
C ALA A 3 11.40 -4.55 -15.13
N GLY A 4 10.28 -5.09 -14.64
CA GLY A 4 10.24 -5.88 -13.42
C GLY A 4 11.04 -7.18 -13.61
N ARG A 5 12.08 -7.39 -12.78
CA ARG A 5 12.91 -8.61 -12.84
C ARG A 5 12.21 -9.74 -12.10
N ARG A 6 11.80 -10.80 -12.80
CA ARG A 6 11.33 -12.05 -12.19
C ARG A 6 12.51 -12.86 -11.67
N ILE A 7 12.60 -12.99 -10.35
CA ILE A 7 13.53 -13.94 -9.72
C ILE A 7 12.91 -15.33 -9.77
N ASN A 8 13.58 -16.23 -10.50
CA ASN A 8 13.07 -17.55 -10.86
C ASN A 8 13.36 -18.56 -9.73
N ILE A 9 12.40 -18.75 -8.82
CA ILE A 9 12.35 -19.95 -7.99
C ILE A 9 11.87 -21.06 -8.93
N LYS A 10 12.76 -22.03 -9.24
CA LYS A 10 12.50 -23.11 -10.21
C LYS A 10 11.13 -23.77 -9.96
N LYS A 11 10.14 -23.44 -10.79
CA LYS A 11 8.96 -24.29 -11.02
C LYS A 11 9.16 -25.01 -12.34
N ASN A 12 9.51 -26.28 -12.23
CA ASN A 12 9.58 -27.19 -13.36
C ASN A 12 8.15 -27.54 -13.76
N SER A 13 7.60 -26.87 -14.78
CA SER A 13 6.48 -27.34 -15.61
C SER A 13 6.14 -26.28 -16.64
N GLN A 14 6.34 -26.62 -17.91
CA GLN A 14 5.90 -25.82 -19.06
C GLN A 14 4.37 -25.72 -19.10
N SER A 15 3.83 -24.53 -18.86
CA SER A 15 2.48 -24.17 -19.31
C SER A 15 2.45 -22.66 -19.61
N ASN A 16 2.43 -22.31 -20.89
CA ASN A 16 2.37 -20.93 -21.39
C ASN A 16 0.97 -20.34 -21.15
N HIS A 17 0.69 -19.92 -19.92
CA HIS A 17 -0.54 -19.21 -19.58
C HIS A 17 -0.16 -17.85 -19.01
N TRP A 18 -0.62 -16.77 -19.65
CA TRP A 18 -0.43 -15.39 -19.19
C TRP A 18 -1.00 -15.16 -17.78
N TRP A 19 -1.99 -15.96 -17.37
CA TRP A 19 -2.54 -15.97 -16.01
C TRP A 19 -1.54 -16.44 -14.94
N SER A 20 -0.52 -17.21 -15.30
CA SER A 20 0.53 -17.63 -14.35
C SER A 20 1.30 -16.43 -13.77
N GLU A 21 1.35 -15.33 -14.52
CA GLU A 21 1.91 -14.05 -14.08
C GLU A 21 1.03 -13.35 -13.04
N LEU A 22 -0.30 -13.46 -13.19
CA LEU A 22 -1.28 -12.95 -12.22
C LEU A 22 -1.25 -13.75 -10.90
N LEU A 23 -0.80 -14.99 -10.94
CA LEU A 23 -0.63 -15.86 -9.77
C LEU A 23 0.69 -15.64 -9.03
N SER A 24 1.58 -14.76 -9.52
CA SER A 24 2.83 -14.44 -8.84
C SER A 24 2.57 -13.45 -7.69
N GLU A 25 2.77 -13.88 -6.44
CA GLU A 25 2.54 -13.05 -5.25
C GLU A 25 3.53 -11.86 -5.09
N LYS A 26 4.63 -11.85 -5.86
CA LYS A 26 5.72 -10.87 -5.71
C LYS A 26 6.26 -10.37 -7.04
N ILE A 27 5.83 -9.16 -7.41
CA ILE A 27 6.38 -8.40 -8.54
C ILE A 27 7.27 -7.30 -7.95
N LEU A 28 8.55 -7.30 -8.33
CA LEU A 28 9.51 -6.29 -7.89
C LEU A 28 9.61 -5.18 -8.94
N PHE A 29 9.21 -3.97 -8.53
CA PHE A 29 9.39 -2.74 -9.29
C PHE A 29 10.70 -2.06 -8.87
N PHE A 30 11.51 -1.65 -9.85
CA PHE A 30 12.75 -0.89 -9.64
C PHE A 30 12.62 0.57 -10.13
N THR A 31 11.39 1.06 -10.23
CA THR A 31 11.05 2.46 -10.49
C THR A 31 10.86 3.18 -9.15
N PRO A 32 10.95 4.53 -9.09
CA PRO A 32 10.82 5.29 -7.83
C PRO A 32 9.44 5.15 -7.15
N GLY A 33 8.49 4.53 -7.84
CA GLY A 33 7.21 4.10 -7.29
C GLY A 33 6.34 3.45 -8.38
N PRO A 34 5.28 2.74 -7.99
CA PRO A 34 4.96 2.30 -6.62
C PRO A 34 5.89 1.17 -6.15
N THR A 35 6.06 1.02 -4.84
CA THR A 35 6.87 -0.07 -4.26
C THR A 35 6.03 -1.34 -4.06
N TYR A 36 6.69 -2.50 -4.00
CA TYR A 36 6.02 -3.76 -3.65
C TYR A 36 5.34 -3.67 -2.27
N VAL A 37 4.06 -4.07 -2.21
CA VAL A 37 3.27 -4.08 -0.97
C VAL A 37 3.38 -5.44 -0.31
N HIS A 38 3.76 -5.46 0.98
CA HIS A 38 3.92 -6.70 1.74
C HIS A 38 2.60 -7.51 1.81
N PRO A 39 2.61 -8.86 1.69
CA PRO A 39 1.38 -9.67 1.66
C PRO A 39 0.45 -9.48 2.87
N ARG A 40 1.00 -9.14 4.04
CA ARG A 40 0.21 -8.78 5.23
C ARG A 40 -0.74 -7.61 4.98
N ILE A 41 -0.31 -6.61 4.21
CA ILE A 41 -1.09 -5.41 3.89
C ILE A 41 -2.14 -5.77 2.84
N LEU A 42 -1.79 -6.54 1.80
CA LEU A 42 -2.74 -7.03 0.80
C LEU A 42 -3.88 -7.83 1.45
N ARG A 43 -3.57 -8.74 2.38
CA ARG A 43 -4.57 -9.46 3.17
C ARG A 43 -5.42 -8.58 4.08
N ALA A 44 -4.91 -7.41 4.50
CA ALA A 44 -5.68 -6.46 5.28
C ALA A 44 -6.63 -5.66 4.37
N LEU A 45 -6.20 -5.31 3.16
CA LEU A 45 -7.01 -4.63 2.16
C LEU A 45 -8.11 -5.52 1.55
N SER A 46 -7.91 -6.85 1.53
CA SER A 46 -8.92 -7.80 1.07
C SER A 46 -10.05 -8.06 2.07
N ARG A 47 -10.02 -7.41 3.25
CA ARG A 47 -11.09 -7.55 4.26
C ARG A 47 -12.31 -6.71 3.85
N PRO A 48 -13.52 -7.06 4.32
CA PRO A 48 -14.70 -6.24 4.11
C PRO A 48 -14.49 -4.79 4.55
N VAL A 49 -15.03 -3.85 3.79
CA VAL A 49 -14.94 -2.42 4.11
C VAL A 49 -15.79 -2.11 5.34
N GLU A 50 -15.18 -1.45 6.33
CA GLU A 50 -15.88 -0.97 7.52
C GLU A 50 -16.44 0.44 7.28
N PRO A 51 -17.66 0.76 7.75
CA PRO A 51 -18.17 2.12 7.74
C PRO A 51 -17.27 3.08 8.52
N HIS A 52 -17.19 4.34 8.08
CA HIS A 52 -16.37 5.37 8.74
C HIS A 52 -16.79 5.65 10.20
N SER A 53 -18.07 5.45 10.53
CA SER A 53 -18.60 5.61 11.90
C SER A 53 -18.38 4.39 12.78
N TYR A 54 -17.84 3.29 12.24
CA TYR A 54 -17.62 2.07 13.00
C TYR A 54 -16.49 2.25 14.01
N ARG A 55 -16.69 1.74 15.24
CA ARG A 55 -15.71 1.87 16.33
C ARG A 55 -14.33 1.33 15.96
N GLY A 56 -14.28 0.19 15.27
CA GLY A 56 -13.01 -0.40 14.82
C GLY A 56 -12.27 0.48 13.82
N PHE A 57 -12.99 1.20 12.95
CA PHE A 57 -12.38 2.17 12.04
C PHE A 57 -11.80 3.35 12.80
N ILE A 58 -12.55 3.93 13.74
CA ILE A 58 -12.12 5.07 14.57
C ILE A 58 -10.85 4.72 15.36
N GLU A 59 -10.78 3.53 15.95
CA GLU A 59 -9.60 3.06 16.67
C GLU A 59 -8.37 2.92 15.74
N LYS A 60 -8.54 2.30 14.57
CA LYS A 60 -7.48 2.19 13.56
C LYS A 60 -7.01 3.57 13.06
N TYR A 61 -7.93 4.50 12.86
CA TYR A 61 -7.63 5.87 12.43
C TYR A 61 -6.76 6.59 13.47
N LYS A 62 -7.14 6.56 14.75
CA LYS A 62 -6.37 7.18 15.84
C LYS A 62 -4.95 6.60 15.96
N VAL A 63 -4.82 5.27 15.91
CA VAL A 63 -3.51 4.60 15.95
C VAL A 63 -2.65 4.98 14.73
N THR A 64 -3.27 5.15 13.56
CA THR A 64 -2.55 5.56 12.35
C THR A 64 -2.01 6.98 12.47
N LEU A 65 -2.80 7.92 13.01
CA LEU A 65 -2.34 9.30 13.25
C LEU A 65 -1.19 9.35 14.26
N GLN A 66 -1.25 8.58 15.34
CA GLN A 66 -0.15 8.49 16.32
C GLN A 66 1.15 7.99 15.68
N LYS A 67 1.05 6.95 14.83
CA LYS A 67 2.20 6.45 14.07
C LYS A 67 2.74 7.47 13.08
N LEU A 68 1.86 8.27 12.47
CA LEU A 68 2.27 9.32 11.54
C LEU A 68 3.05 10.43 12.26
N LYS A 69 2.59 10.87 13.44
CA LYS A 69 3.34 11.80 14.31
C LYS A 69 4.71 11.25 14.69
N ALA A 70 4.76 9.97 15.09
CA ALA A 70 6.03 9.31 15.43
C ALA A 70 6.98 9.19 14.22
N LEU A 71 6.45 8.93 13.02
CA LEU A 71 7.23 8.84 11.78
C LEU A 71 7.86 10.18 11.40
N PHE A 72 7.08 11.26 11.45
CA PHE A 72 7.56 12.61 11.12
C PHE A 72 8.29 13.31 12.27
N LYS A 73 8.26 12.73 13.48
CA LYS A 73 8.84 13.31 14.71
C LYS A 73 8.29 14.71 14.99
N THR A 74 6.98 14.87 14.90
CA THR A 74 6.31 16.17 15.10
C THR A 74 5.47 16.18 16.38
N GLU A 75 5.46 17.33 17.06
CA GLU A 75 4.57 17.59 18.20
C GLU A 75 3.19 18.07 17.75
N GLY A 76 3.11 18.68 16.55
CA GLY A 76 1.88 19.21 15.97
C GLY A 76 0.82 18.16 15.62
N GLU A 77 -0.33 18.62 15.13
CA GLU A 77 -1.43 17.74 14.75
C GLU A 77 -1.17 17.04 13.42
N ALA A 78 -1.60 15.78 13.33
CA ALA A 78 -1.48 14.97 12.13
C ALA A 78 -2.87 14.70 11.55
N PHE A 79 -2.99 14.88 10.24
CA PHE A 79 -4.23 14.67 9.50
C PHE A 79 -3.98 13.68 8.36
N LEU A 80 -5.02 12.89 8.04
CA LEU A 80 -4.99 11.95 6.92
C LEU A 80 -5.93 12.45 5.82
N PHE A 81 -5.39 12.62 4.61
CA PHE A 81 -6.18 12.97 3.43
C PHE A 81 -6.54 11.72 2.64
N ALA A 82 -7.79 11.62 2.20
CA ALA A 82 -8.28 10.52 1.37
C ALA A 82 -7.91 10.74 -0.11
N GLY A 83 -6.61 10.76 -0.42
CA GLY A 83 -6.10 10.98 -1.76
C GLY A 83 -4.63 10.60 -1.91
N SER A 84 -4.07 10.89 -3.09
CA SER A 84 -2.65 10.71 -3.35
C SER A 84 -1.80 11.83 -2.71
N GLY A 85 -0.48 11.70 -2.78
CA GLY A 85 0.43 12.73 -2.30
C GLY A 85 0.24 14.09 -2.98
N THR A 86 -0.24 14.12 -4.23
CA THR A 86 -0.54 15.37 -4.95
C THR A 86 -1.67 16.15 -4.28
N LEU A 87 -2.69 15.48 -3.75
CA LEU A 87 -3.77 16.16 -3.03
C LEU A 87 -3.23 16.90 -1.80
N ALA A 88 -2.26 16.31 -1.08
CA ALA A 88 -1.64 16.99 0.07
C ALA A 88 -0.87 18.25 -0.34
N GLN A 89 -0.29 18.28 -1.55
CA GLN A 89 0.37 19.48 -2.07
C GLN A 89 -0.65 20.58 -2.36
N GLU A 90 -1.79 20.25 -2.98
CA GLU A 90 -2.86 21.21 -3.26
C GLU A 90 -3.45 21.79 -1.98
N VAL A 91 -3.72 20.95 -0.97
CA VAL A 91 -4.25 21.38 0.34
C VAL A 91 -3.28 22.28 1.10
N MET A 92 -1.97 22.15 0.88
CA MET A 92 -0.99 23.01 1.56
C MET A 92 -0.87 24.39 0.92
N ILE A 93 -1.25 24.52 -0.36
CA ILE A 93 -1.18 25.78 -1.11
C ILE A 93 -2.46 26.61 -0.91
N LEU A 94 -3.62 25.96 -0.83
CA LEU A 94 -4.92 26.59 -0.63
C LEU A 94 -5.16 26.95 0.84
#